data_AF-A0A561UL52-F1
#
_entry.id   AF-A0A561UL52-F1
#
_cell.length_a   1.000
_cell.length_b   1.000
_cell.length_c   1.000
_cell.angle_alpha   90.00
_cell.angle_beta   90.00
_cell.angle_gamma   90.00
#
_symmetry.space_group_name_H-M   'P 1'
#
loop_
_entity.id
_entity.type
_entity.pdbx_description
1 polymer ?
#
loop_
_entity_poly.entity_id
_entity_poly.type
_entity_poly.pdbx_seq_one_letter_code
_entity_poly.pdbx_strand_id
1 'polypeptide(L)'
;MSSGTNAAENSAADHLPTGRLLLVLTDRDDAEEVERELAERWPALGPAQLVRDALAGEDDAEDAQWLVVLERPADGWDAATVAELEALAAEYDGWREEE
;
A
#
# COMPACT_ATOMS: atom_id res chain seq x y z
N MET A 1 26.06 33.18 3.87
CA MET A 1 25.94 31.73 4.12
C MET A 1 24.55 31.34 3.67
N SER A 2 24.41 30.97 2.40
CA SER A 2 23.11 30.66 1.81
C SER A 2 22.79 29.21 2.13
N SER A 3 21.83 29.00 3.04
CA SER A 3 21.22 27.71 3.31
C SER A 3 20.46 27.26 2.07
N GLY A 4 21.08 26.36 1.31
CA GLY A 4 20.53 25.77 0.09
C GLY A 4 20.37 24.27 0.25
N THR A 5 19.51 23.84 1.17
CA THR A 5 19.02 22.47 1.26
C THR A 5 17.57 22.55 1.72
N ASN A 6 16.62 22.61 0.78
CA ASN A 6 15.19 22.47 1.10
C ASN A 6 14.32 22.09 -0.12
N ALA A 7 14.91 21.46 -1.13
CA ALA A 7 14.16 21.02 -2.33
C ALA A 7 13.82 19.52 -2.30
N ALA A 8 14.58 18.69 -1.56
CA ALA A 8 14.32 17.26 -1.45
C ALA A 8 13.29 16.92 -0.35
N GLU A 9 13.21 17.73 0.71
CA GLU A 9 12.29 17.49 1.83
C GLU A 9 10.83 17.81 1.49
N ASN A 10 10.58 18.64 0.46
CA ASN A 10 9.22 19.08 0.11
C ASN A 10 8.55 18.23 -1.00
N SER A 11 9.28 17.30 -1.63
CA SER A 11 8.72 16.43 -2.70
C SER A 11 8.14 15.12 -2.16
N ALA A 12 8.63 14.62 -1.01
CA ALA A 12 8.11 13.41 -0.39
C ALA A 12 6.73 13.63 0.26
N ALA A 13 6.48 14.83 0.80
CA ALA A 13 5.21 15.18 1.43
C ALA A 13 4.07 15.44 0.42
N ASP A 14 4.40 15.79 -0.84
CA ASP A 14 3.42 16.09 -1.89
C ASP A 14 2.84 14.83 -2.56
N HIS A 15 3.46 13.66 -2.34
CA HIS A 15 3.04 12.36 -2.89
C HIS A 15 2.46 11.40 -1.83
N LEU A 16 2.21 11.89 -0.62
CA LEU A 16 1.57 11.06 0.40
C LEU A 16 0.10 10.84 0.03
N PRO A 17 -0.40 9.60 0.16
CA PRO A 17 -1.79 9.31 -0.12
C PRO A 17 -2.68 10.19 0.76
N THR A 18 -3.78 10.67 0.20
CA THR A 18 -4.77 11.46 0.96
C THR A 18 -5.94 10.63 1.45
N GLY A 19 -6.11 9.44 0.89
CA GLY A 19 -7.17 8.48 1.20
C GLY A 19 -6.62 7.13 1.65
N ARG A 20 -7.33 6.07 1.26
CA ARG A 20 -6.93 4.70 1.58
C ARG A 20 -5.76 4.28 0.70
N LEU A 21 -4.97 3.37 1.22
CA LEU A 21 -3.82 2.81 0.51
C LEU A 21 -4.13 1.36 0.18
N LEU A 22 -3.86 0.97 -1.06
CA LEU A 22 -4.11 -0.37 -1.56
C LEU A 22 -2.79 -0.99 -1.97
N LEU A 23 -2.53 -2.21 -1.51
CA LEU A 23 -1.47 -3.04 -2.07
C LEU A 23 -2.12 -4.04 -3.02
N VAL A 24 -1.78 -3.93 -4.30
CA VAL A 24 -2.32 -4.77 -5.36
C VAL A 24 -1.36 -5.92 -5.60
N LEU A 25 -1.83 -7.14 -5.36
CA LEU A 25 -1.09 -8.38 -5.57
C LEU A 25 -1.82 -9.29 -6.56
N THR A 26 -1.03 -10.10 -7.27
CA THR A 26 -1.53 -11.04 -8.29
C THR A 26 -1.96 -12.37 -7.69
N ASP A 27 -1.27 -12.83 -6.64
CA ASP A 27 -1.59 -14.08 -5.94
C ASP A 27 -2.37 -13.83 -4.63
N ARG A 28 -3.27 -14.75 -4.31
CA ARG A 28 -4.03 -14.74 -3.07
C ARG A 28 -3.14 -15.04 -1.87
N ASP A 29 -2.30 -16.06 -1.98
CA ASP A 29 -1.48 -16.54 -0.87
C ASP A 29 -0.50 -15.44 -0.44
N ASP A 30 0.04 -14.70 -1.42
CA ASP A 30 0.86 -13.51 -1.17
C ASP A 30 0.07 -12.40 -0.47
N ALA A 31 -1.20 -12.18 -0.85
CA ALA A 31 -2.03 -11.16 -0.22
C ALA A 31 -2.42 -11.51 1.22
N GLU A 32 -2.62 -12.79 1.51
CA GLU A 32 -2.82 -13.30 2.86
C GLU A 32 -1.53 -13.26 3.71
N GLU A 33 -0.35 -13.40 3.12
CA GLU A 33 0.93 -13.21 3.82
C GLU A 33 1.16 -11.72 4.12
N VAL A 34 0.97 -10.83 3.14
CA VAL A 34 1.10 -9.38 3.32
C VAL A 34 0.13 -8.87 4.39
N GLU A 35 -1.13 -9.32 4.42
CA GLU A 35 -2.10 -8.95 5.46
C GLU A 35 -1.61 -9.31 6.87
N ARG A 36 -1.05 -10.51 7.03
CA ARG A 36 -0.46 -10.95 8.31
C ARG A 36 0.77 -10.13 8.67
N GLU A 37 1.67 -9.93 7.72
CA GLU A 37 2.90 -9.18 7.93
C GLU A 37 2.59 -7.72 8.33
N LEU A 38 1.57 -7.11 7.73
CA LEU A 38 1.09 -5.78 8.10
C LEU A 38 0.60 -5.71 9.54
N ALA A 39 -0.19 -6.70 9.96
CA ALA A 39 -0.70 -6.79 11.33
C ALA A 39 0.44 -6.98 12.36
N GLU A 40 1.52 -7.68 11.99
CA GLU A 40 2.68 -7.92 12.86
C GLU A 40 3.64 -6.72 12.92
N ARG A 41 3.97 -6.13 11.77
CA ARG A 41 4.97 -5.07 11.64
C ARG A 41 4.41 -3.67 11.90
N TRP A 42 3.17 -3.40 11.49
CA TRP A 42 2.53 -2.10 11.65
C TRP A 42 1.12 -2.22 12.29
N PRO A 43 1.02 -2.73 13.54
CA PRO A 43 -0.27 -2.88 14.23
C PRO A 43 -1.00 -1.55 14.45
N ALA A 44 -0.29 -0.41 14.35
CA ALA A 44 -0.88 0.93 14.45
C ALA A 44 -1.75 1.32 13.25
N LEU A 45 -1.58 0.69 12.09
CA LEU A 45 -2.42 0.90 10.91
C LEU A 45 -3.80 0.25 11.04
N GLY A 46 -4.00 -0.58 12.06
CA GLY A 46 -5.22 -1.36 12.24
C GLY A 46 -5.28 -2.58 11.32
N PRO A 47 -6.41 -3.30 11.31
CA PRO A 47 -6.58 -4.48 10.47
C PRO A 47 -6.65 -4.08 9.00
N ALA A 48 -5.86 -4.73 8.15
CA ALA A 48 -5.98 -4.61 6.71
C ALA A 48 -7.19 -5.42 6.22
N GLN A 49 -7.85 -4.95 5.16
CA GLN A 49 -8.97 -5.66 4.55
C GLN A 49 -8.52 -6.30 3.23
N LEU A 50 -8.66 -7.61 3.13
CA LEU A 50 -8.41 -8.34 1.89
C LEU A 50 -9.65 -8.32 0.99
N VAL A 51 -9.51 -7.78 -0.23
CA VAL A 51 -10.58 -7.68 -1.23
C VAL A 51 -10.14 -8.35 -2.51
N ARG A 52 -10.97 -9.25 -3.06
CA ARG A 52 -10.78 -9.78 -4.41
C ARG A 52 -11.45 -8.86 -5.42
N ASP A 53 -10.68 -8.38 -6.39
CA ASP A 53 -11.18 -7.57 -7.51
C ASP A 53 -11.08 -8.37 -8.81
N ALA A 54 -12.22 -8.56 -9.47
CA ALA A 54 -12.30 -9.35 -10.70
C ALA A 54 -12.10 -8.40 -11.89
N LEU A 55 -11.06 -8.65 -12.69
CA LEU A 55 -10.79 -7.84 -13.87
C LEU A 55 -11.92 -8.02 -14.89
N ALA A 56 -12.36 -6.93 -15.52
CA ALA A 56 -13.55 -6.95 -16.37
C ALA A 56 -13.31 -7.75 -17.67
N GLY A 57 -13.86 -8.97 -17.72
CA GLY A 57 -13.84 -9.91 -18.85
C GLY A 57 -12.64 -10.87 -18.74
N GLU A 58 -12.78 -12.14 -18.38
CA GLU A 58 -13.88 -13.11 -18.48
C GLU A 58 -14.04 -13.86 -17.13
N ASP A 59 -15.21 -14.44 -16.88
CA ASP A 59 -15.63 -15.13 -15.62
C ASP A 59 -14.87 -16.46 -15.35
N ASP A 60 -13.62 -16.57 -15.78
CA ASP A 60 -12.73 -17.65 -15.38
C ASP A 60 -12.06 -17.23 -14.07
N ALA A 61 -12.11 -18.09 -13.06
CA ALA A 61 -11.66 -17.81 -11.69
C ALA A 61 -10.17 -17.40 -11.56
N GLU A 62 -9.45 -17.40 -12.68
CA GLU A 62 -8.00 -17.31 -12.83
C GLU A 62 -7.51 -15.86 -13.02
N ASP A 63 -8.33 -14.92 -13.52
CA ASP A 63 -7.93 -13.52 -13.70
C ASP A 63 -8.61 -12.60 -12.66
N ALA A 64 -8.07 -12.63 -11.44
CA ALA A 64 -8.42 -11.67 -10.40
C ALA A 64 -7.17 -11.13 -9.72
N GLN A 65 -7.27 -9.91 -9.22
CA GLN A 65 -6.26 -9.31 -8.36
C GLN A 65 -6.75 -9.27 -6.92
N TRP A 66 -5.81 -9.26 -5.99
CA TRP A 66 -6.07 -9.19 -4.56
C TRP A 66 -5.58 -7.86 -4.03
N LEU A 67 -6.47 -7.14 -3.37
CA LEU A 67 -6.21 -5.84 -2.79
C LEU A 67 -6.12 -5.97 -1.28
N VAL A 68 -4.98 -5.60 -0.72
CA VAL A 68 -4.84 -5.39 0.72
C VAL A 68 -5.09 -3.91 1.00
N VAL A 69 -6.27 -3.61 1.55
CA VAL A 69 -6.74 -2.25 1.78
C VAL A 69 -6.38 -1.81 3.19
N LEU A 70 -5.65 -0.70 3.29
CA LEU A 70 -5.30 -0.04 4.52
C LEU A 70 -6.07 1.27 4.66
N GLU A 71 -6.80 1.38 5.77
CA GLU A 71 -7.51 2.61 6.12
C GLU A 71 -6.52 3.72 6.48
N ARG A 72 -6.87 4.95 6.10
CA ARG A 72 -6.02 6.10 6.41
C ARG A 72 -5.94 6.30 7.94
N PRO A 73 -4.74 6.38 8.52
CA PRO A 73 -4.59 6.72 9.94
C PRO A 73 -5.17 8.10 10.25
N ALA A 74 -5.65 8.30 11.48
CA ALA A 74 -6.22 9.58 11.91
C ALA A 74 -5.23 10.77 11.76
N ASP A 75 -3.94 10.50 12.00
CA ASP A 75 -2.85 11.48 11.87
C ASP A 75 -2.34 11.61 10.42
N GLY A 76 -2.88 10.84 9.49
CA GLY A 76 -2.45 10.76 8.10
C GLY A 76 -1.32 9.75 7.86
N TRP A 77 -0.89 9.66 6.61
CA TRP A 77 0.21 8.80 6.19
C TRP A 77 1.55 9.45 6.48
N ASP A 78 2.48 8.66 7.00
CA ASP A 78 3.89 9.05 7.13
C ASP A 78 4.70 8.58 5.90
N ALA A 79 5.66 9.40 5.47
CA ALA A 79 6.45 9.11 4.29
C ALA A 79 7.31 7.85 4.40
N ALA A 80 7.85 7.57 5.59
CA ALA A 80 8.62 6.35 5.81
C ALA A 80 7.71 5.13 5.77
N THR A 81 6.54 5.19 6.42
CA THR A 81 5.54 4.11 6.36
C THR A 81 5.10 3.84 4.93
N VAL A 82 4.77 4.88 4.15
CA VAL A 82 4.37 4.70 2.74
C VAL A 82 5.47 4.06 1.90
N ALA A 83 6.72 4.48 2.09
CA ALA A 83 7.86 3.89 1.38
C ALA A 83 8.11 2.43 1.78
N GLU A 84 7.93 2.08 3.05
CA GLU A 84 8.02 0.69 3.51
C GLU A 84 6.89 -0.18 2.93
N LEU A 85 5.66 0.35 2.85
CA LEU A 85 4.51 -0.34 2.25
C LEU A 85 4.69 -0.55 0.74
N GLU A 86 5.26 0.43 0.03
CA GLU A 86 5.62 0.28 -1.38
C GLU A 86 6.69 -0.80 -1.58
N ALA A 87 7.72 -0.82 -0.73
CA ALA A 87 8.76 -1.84 -0.77
C ALA A 87 8.21 -3.24 -0.46
N LEU A 88 7.27 -3.33 0.50
CA LEU A 88 6.59 -4.56 0.84
C LEU A 88 5.80 -5.10 -0.36
N ALA A 89 4.97 -4.28 -1.00
CA ALA A 89 4.25 -4.72 -2.21
C ALA A 89 5.19 -5.21 -3.30
N ALA A 90 6.30 -4.50 -3.54
CA ALA A 90 7.29 -4.89 -4.54
C ALA A 90 8.01 -6.21 -4.20
N GLU A 91 8.13 -6.60 -2.93
CA GLU A 91 8.69 -7.90 -2.52
C GLU A 91 7.83 -9.09 -2.99
N TYR A 92 6.51 -8.88 -3.08
CA TYR A 92 5.53 -9.85 -3.55
C TYR A 92 5.10 -9.60 -5.00
N ASP A 93 5.98 -9.00 -5.82
CA ASP A 93 5.73 -8.66 -7.24
C ASP A 93 4.47 -7.78 -7.47
N GLY A 94 4.03 -7.07 -6.43
CA GLY A 94 2.88 -6.17 -6.45
C GLY A 94 3.25 -4.70 -6.50
N TRP A 95 2.24 -3.84 -6.39
CA TRP A 95 2.41 -2.39 -6.35
C TRP A 95 1.39 -1.71 -5.43
N ARG A 96 1.69 -0.46 -5.06
CA ARG A 96 0.83 0.36 -4.22
C ARG A 96 -0.02 1.29 -5.08
N GLU A 97 -1.31 1.39 -4.75
CA GLU A 97 -2.28 2.33 -5.30
C GLU A 97 -2.89 3.21 -4.18
N GLU A 98 -3.60 4.26 -4.57
CA GLU A 98 -4.41 5.10 -3.69
C GLU A 98 -5.87 5.15 -4.16
N GLU A 99 -6.82 5.19 -3.22
CA GLU A 99 -8.27 5.37 -3.44
C GLU A 99 -8.77 6.74 -2.94
#